data_AF-A0A4Q3SA49-F1
#
_entry.id   AF-A0A4Q3SA49-F1
#
_cell.length_a   1.000
_cell.length_b   1.000
_cell.length_c   1.000
_cell.angle_alpha   90.00
_cell.angle_beta   90.00
_cell.angle_gamma   90.00
#
_symmetry.space_group_name_H-M   'P 1'
#
loop_
_entity.id
_entity.type
_entity.pdbx_description
1 polymer ?
#
loop_
_entity_poly.entity_id
_entity_poly.type
_entity_poly.pdbx_seq_one_letter_code
_entity_poly.pdbx_strand_id
1 'polypeptide(L)'
;MSDSADIAAPPRPATARFERRKEAVLAAAIEVLNKEGLKGMTLADVGAKVELTTTSITYYYRRKELLAVDCFLHGLRRLDAMVEAAGRESELAGRIGALLDEHLALQTRVRSRAEPPMTIFSDVRALSDEHRAPVAEAYRALFDKVQALFAAPGYFHLDRLARAARAHMLLEQLYWSSAWLSRYDVEDFPRLRARMFDILCKGLAAPGRTFAPTPLAIAPRPIAAGGGDAASETFLRAATPLINERSYRGASVSSIAARLNLTKGSFYHHMEAKDDIVVACFDRTFEVIRATQEAALAAAPDQWSALSSSVAALVARQAEPDGLLLRFSALQALPEAMRASAVWRSDRVSQRFASMIADGAADGSIRPVDPFLGAQMVSAAVNAAADLIAWTDGLTPELMTDVYARPAMTGLLAP
;
A
#
# COMPACT_ATOMS: atom_id res chain seq x y z
N MET A 1 36.12 -24.67 28.86
CA MET A 1 34.84 -25.35 29.16
C MET A 1 33.87 -24.94 28.07
N SER A 2 33.42 -25.95 27.34
CA SER A 2 32.63 -25.88 26.11
C SER A 2 31.19 -25.47 26.42
N ASP A 3 30.71 -24.39 25.82
CA ASP A 3 29.31 -23.99 25.84
C ASP A 3 28.60 -24.65 24.64
N SER A 4 27.79 -25.65 24.93
CA SER A 4 27.07 -26.46 23.94
C SER A 4 25.87 -25.69 23.42
N ALA A 5 25.92 -25.32 22.15
CA ALA A 5 24.76 -24.86 21.39
C ALA A 5 23.67 -25.95 21.40
N ASP A 6 22.50 -25.60 21.94
CA ASP A 6 21.31 -26.44 21.98
C ASP A 6 20.70 -26.49 20.57
N ILE A 7 21.17 -27.44 19.75
CA ILE A 7 20.62 -27.73 18.43
C ILE A 7 19.34 -28.53 18.64
N ALA A 8 18.19 -27.88 18.49
CA ALA A 8 16.87 -28.52 18.57
C ALA A 8 16.82 -29.80 17.71
N ALA A 9 16.47 -30.93 18.33
CA ALA A 9 16.42 -32.23 17.67
C ALA A 9 15.41 -32.23 16.50
N PRO A 10 15.73 -32.88 15.36
CA PRO A 10 14.86 -32.88 14.19
C PRO A 10 13.49 -33.53 14.50
N PRO A 11 12.39 -32.99 13.95
CA PRO A 11 11.05 -33.48 14.25
C PRO A 11 10.86 -34.93 13.79
N ARG A 12 10.09 -35.71 14.56
CA ARG A 12 9.76 -37.11 14.24
C ARG A 12 9.11 -37.22 12.84
N PRO A 13 9.31 -38.32 12.08
CA PRO A 13 8.86 -38.44 10.69
C PRO A 13 7.37 -38.17 10.44
N ALA A 14 6.49 -38.60 11.35
CA ALA A 14 5.05 -38.36 11.27
C ALA A 14 4.71 -36.86 11.46
N THR A 15 5.41 -36.18 12.36
CA THR A 15 5.30 -34.73 12.59
C THR A 15 5.83 -33.95 11.39
N ALA A 16 6.94 -34.37 10.80
CA ALA A 16 7.52 -33.74 9.61
C ALA A 16 6.64 -33.88 8.35
N ARG A 17 5.88 -34.98 8.22
CA ARG A 17 4.89 -35.14 7.14
C ARG A 17 3.66 -34.26 7.39
N PHE A 18 3.22 -34.16 8.64
CA PHE A 18 2.12 -33.29 9.04
C PHE A 18 2.43 -31.82 8.75
N GLU A 19 3.58 -31.31 9.19
CA GLU A 19 3.97 -29.91 8.98
C GLU A 19 4.12 -29.57 7.49
N ARG A 20 4.82 -30.41 6.72
CA ARG A 20 4.92 -30.22 5.25
C ARG A 20 3.55 -30.15 4.57
N ARG A 21 2.59 -30.96 5.04
CA ARG A 21 1.24 -30.94 4.48
C ARG A 21 0.49 -29.68 4.91
N LYS A 22 0.63 -29.24 6.16
CA LYS A 22 0.05 -27.99 6.66
C LYS A 22 0.60 -26.78 5.92
N GLU A 23 1.91 -26.75 5.65
CA GLU A 23 2.57 -25.71 4.83
C GLU A 23 2.04 -25.67 3.40
N ALA A 24 1.83 -26.83 2.76
CA ALA A 24 1.24 -26.88 1.42
C ALA A 24 -0.20 -26.33 1.40
N VAL A 25 -1.01 -26.67 2.42
CA VAL A 25 -2.37 -26.12 2.58
C VAL A 25 -2.31 -24.60 2.76
N LEU A 26 -1.38 -24.11 3.59
CA LEU A 26 -1.19 -22.68 3.83
C LEU A 26 -0.76 -21.94 2.55
N ALA A 27 0.20 -22.47 1.80
CA ALA A 27 0.66 -21.88 0.54
C ALA A 27 -0.48 -21.76 -0.49
N ALA A 28 -1.28 -22.82 -0.67
CA ALA A 28 -2.44 -22.78 -1.53
C ALA A 28 -3.53 -21.82 -1.04
N ALA A 29 -3.72 -21.75 0.28
CA ALA A 29 -4.66 -20.82 0.89
C ALA A 29 -4.26 -19.36 0.66
N ILE A 30 -2.97 -19.02 0.68
CA ILE A 30 -2.49 -17.67 0.37
C ILE A 30 -2.84 -17.30 -1.08
N GLU A 31 -2.64 -18.20 -2.04
CA GLU A 31 -2.99 -17.95 -3.44
C GLU A 31 -4.50 -17.73 -3.62
N VAL A 32 -5.33 -18.60 -3.01
CA VAL A 32 -6.80 -18.46 -3.07
C VAL A 32 -7.24 -17.18 -2.38
N LEU A 33 -6.67 -16.86 -1.21
CA LEU A 33 -7.00 -15.65 -0.45
C LEU A 33 -6.62 -14.38 -1.23
N ASN A 34 -5.44 -14.31 -1.84
CA ASN A 34 -4.99 -13.16 -2.60
C ASN A 34 -5.86 -12.93 -3.87
N LYS A 35 -6.36 -14.01 -4.48
CA LYS A 35 -7.19 -13.94 -5.68
C LYS A 35 -8.66 -13.66 -5.37
N GLU A 36 -9.22 -14.42 -4.44
CA GLU A 36 -10.66 -14.47 -4.18
C GLU A 36 -11.09 -13.66 -2.96
N GLY A 37 -10.14 -13.17 -2.14
CA GLY A 37 -10.39 -12.50 -0.86
C GLY A 37 -11.02 -13.40 0.21
N LEU A 38 -11.07 -12.95 1.46
CA LEU A 38 -11.54 -13.74 2.60
C LEU A 38 -13.01 -14.19 2.45
N LYS A 39 -13.86 -13.28 1.94
CA LYS A 39 -15.27 -13.59 1.72
C LYS A 39 -15.46 -14.67 0.65
N GLY A 40 -14.69 -14.60 -0.45
CA GLY A 40 -14.78 -15.53 -1.58
C GLY A 40 -14.07 -16.86 -1.34
N MET A 41 -13.03 -16.88 -0.51
CA MET A 41 -12.28 -18.08 -0.16
C MET A 41 -13.16 -19.16 0.48
N THR A 42 -13.00 -20.41 0.02
CA THR A 42 -13.59 -21.61 0.63
C THR A 42 -12.53 -22.66 0.93
N LEU A 43 -12.77 -23.52 1.94
CA LEU A 43 -11.86 -24.64 2.24
C LEU A 43 -11.85 -25.70 1.11
N ALA A 44 -12.91 -25.78 0.31
CA ALA A 44 -13.00 -26.68 -0.82
C ALA A 44 -12.05 -26.24 -1.95
N ASP A 45 -12.01 -24.94 -2.27
CA ASP A 45 -11.11 -24.40 -3.30
C ASP A 45 -9.64 -24.58 -2.91
N VAL A 46 -9.32 -24.36 -1.62
CA VAL A 46 -7.98 -24.64 -1.08
C VAL A 46 -7.65 -26.12 -1.20
N GLY A 47 -8.57 -27.00 -0.83
CA GLY A 47 -8.40 -28.46 -0.95
C GLY A 47 -8.14 -28.90 -2.39
N ALA A 48 -8.94 -28.43 -3.34
CA ALA A 48 -8.79 -28.74 -4.76
C ALA A 48 -7.40 -28.37 -5.28
N LYS A 49 -6.83 -27.26 -4.81
CA LYS A 49 -5.51 -26.76 -5.23
C LYS A 49 -4.34 -27.58 -4.71
N VAL A 50 -4.53 -28.36 -3.65
CA VAL A 50 -3.52 -29.29 -3.09
C VAL A 50 -3.92 -30.75 -3.22
N GLU A 51 -4.90 -31.05 -4.09
CA GLU A 51 -5.43 -32.40 -4.31
C GLU A 51 -5.92 -33.09 -3.04
N LEU A 52 -6.56 -32.32 -2.15
CA LEU A 52 -7.15 -32.79 -0.90
C LEU A 52 -8.65 -32.56 -0.86
N THR A 53 -9.37 -33.45 -0.17
CA THR A 53 -10.79 -33.25 0.11
C THR A 53 -10.98 -32.18 1.18
N THR A 54 -12.16 -31.52 1.19
CA THR A 54 -12.51 -30.57 2.25
C THR A 54 -12.37 -31.18 3.65
N THR A 55 -12.73 -32.45 3.83
CA THR A 55 -12.56 -33.20 5.08
C THR A 55 -11.09 -33.33 5.50
N SER A 56 -10.17 -33.44 4.54
CA SER A 56 -8.74 -33.47 4.82
C SER A 56 -8.21 -32.09 5.23
N ILE A 57 -8.76 -31.01 4.65
CA ILE A 57 -8.41 -29.63 5.03
C ILE A 57 -8.93 -29.30 6.44
N THR A 58 -10.14 -29.75 6.78
CA THR A 58 -10.74 -29.47 8.10
C THR A 58 -9.99 -30.14 9.26
N TYR A 59 -9.18 -31.16 8.98
CA TYR A 59 -8.23 -31.74 9.93
C TYR A 59 -7.17 -30.73 10.39
N TYR A 60 -6.69 -29.87 9.49
CA TYR A 60 -5.72 -28.81 9.80
C TYR A 60 -6.39 -27.52 10.24
N TYR A 61 -7.49 -27.15 9.57
CA TYR A 61 -8.18 -25.87 9.74
C TYR A 61 -9.69 -26.07 9.73
N ARG A 62 -10.30 -26.04 10.92
CA ARG A 62 -11.75 -26.25 11.09
C ARG A 62 -12.61 -25.16 10.42
N ARG A 63 -12.07 -23.95 10.29
CA ARG A 63 -12.75 -22.77 9.76
C ARG A 63 -11.81 -22.02 8.83
N LYS A 64 -12.35 -21.42 7.77
CA LYS A 64 -11.56 -20.63 6.81
C LYS A 64 -10.96 -19.38 7.45
N GLU A 65 -11.62 -18.82 8.46
CA GLU A 65 -11.14 -17.63 9.18
C GLU A 65 -9.85 -17.94 9.94
N LEU A 66 -9.73 -19.14 10.53
CA LEU A 66 -8.50 -19.57 11.21
C LEU A 66 -7.36 -19.80 10.21
N LEU A 67 -7.67 -20.36 9.04
CA LEU A 67 -6.70 -20.50 7.95
C LEU A 67 -6.24 -19.13 7.44
N ALA A 68 -7.16 -18.18 7.29
CA ALA A 68 -6.83 -16.82 6.89
C ALA A 68 -5.96 -16.10 7.93
N VAL A 69 -6.25 -16.25 9.23
CA VAL A 69 -5.38 -15.74 10.31
C VAL A 69 -3.98 -16.31 10.19
N ASP A 70 -3.83 -17.62 9.98
CA ASP A 70 -2.52 -18.24 9.77
C ASP A 70 -1.82 -17.72 8.51
N CYS A 71 -2.54 -17.45 7.41
CA CYS A 71 -1.99 -16.79 6.22
C CYS A 71 -1.42 -15.41 6.56
N PHE A 72 -2.20 -14.56 7.25
CA PHE A 72 -1.75 -13.22 7.63
C PHE A 72 -0.54 -13.26 8.57
N LEU A 73 -0.58 -14.11 9.60
CA LEU A 73 0.54 -14.27 10.53
C LEU A 73 1.78 -14.83 9.83
N HIS A 74 1.62 -15.71 8.83
CA HIS A 74 2.74 -16.18 8.00
C HIS A 74 3.36 -15.03 7.19
N GLY A 75 2.55 -14.18 6.56
CA GLY A 75 3.04 -12.98 5.87
C GLY A 75 3.80 -12.03 6.80
N LEU A 76 3.25 -11.75 7.99
CA LEU A 76 3.87 -10.89 8.99
C LEU A 76 5.21 -11.46 9.50
N ARG A 77 5.30 -12.77 9.77
CA ARG A 77 6.57 -13.41 10.18
C ARG A 77 7.67 -13.27 9.12
N ARG A 78 7.33 -13.34 7.84
CA ARG A 78 8.31 -13.15 6.76
C ARG A 78 8.83 -11.71 6.75
N LEU A 79 7.95 -10.73 6.85
CA LEU A 79 8.34 -9.32 6.94
C LEU A 79 9.16 -9.04 8.21
N ASP A 80 8.77 -9.62 9.33
CA ASP A 80 9.48 -9.51 10.61
C ASP A 80 10.93 -10.00 10.48
N ALA A 81 11.14 -11.17 9.88
CA ALA A 81 12.49 -11.69 9.62
C ALA A 81 13.33 -10.77 8.71
N MET A 82 12.72 -10.17 7.69
CA MET A 82 13.40 -9.22 6.80
C MET A 82 13.80 -7.95 7.55
N VAL A 83 12.91 -7.41 8.39
CA VAL A 83 13.16 -6.21 9.21
C VAL A 83 14.22 -6.48 10.27
N GLU A 84 14.19 -7.65 10.92
CA GLU A 84 15.21 -8.07 11.87
C GLU A 84 16.58 -8.20 11.21
N ALA A 85 16.65 -8.79 10.00
CA ALA A 85 17.89 -8.89 9.25
C ALA A 85 18.43 -7.50 8.87
N ALA A 86 17.56 -6.64 8.34
CA ALA A 86 17.90 -5.26 8.00
C ALA A 86 18.38 -4.45 9.22
N GLY A 87 17.77 -4.65 10.39
CA GLY A 87 18.11 -3.94 11.63
C GLY A 87 19.51 -4.22 12.18
N ARG A 88 20.22 -5.23 11.66
CA ARG A 88 21.62 -5.55 12.03
C ARG A 88 22.62 -4.56 11.45
N GLU A 89 22.24 -3.82 10.41
CA GLU A 89 23.07 -2.78 9.81
C GLU A 89 23.22 -1.58 10.75
N SER A 90 24.42 -1.01 10.82
CA SER A 90 24.72 0.11 11.73
C SER A 90 24.08 1.42 11.26
N GLU A 91 24.18 1.71 9.97
CA GLU A 91 23.70 2.94 9.34
C GLU A 91 22.27 2.78 8.81
N LEU A 92 21.45 3.84 8.88
CA LEU A 92 20.09 3.83 8.34
C LEU A 92 20.06 3.47 6.84
N ALA A 93 21.02 3.99 6.08
CA ALA A 93 21.17 3.63 4.67
C ALA A 93 21.42 2.13 4.49
N GLY A 94 22.28 1.53 5.31
CA GLY A 94 22.50 0.08 5.31
C GLY A 94 21.21 -0.69 5.60
N ARG A 95 20.47 -0.29 6.65
CA ARG A 95 19.20 -0.90 7.04
C ARG A 95 18.17 -0.89 5.90
N ILE A 96 17.98 0.26 5.25
CA ILE A 96 17.05 0.38 4.10
C ILE A 96 17.53 -0.51 2.94
N GLY A 97 18.83 -0.51 2.66
CA GLY A 97 19.42 -1.34 1.61
C GLY A 97 19.17 -2.83 1.82
N ALA A 98 19.49 -3.34 3.01
CA ALA A 98 19.30 -4.73 3.37
C ALA A 98 17.82 -5.16 3.32
N LEU A 99 16.89 -4.28 3.72
CA LEU A 99 15.46 -4.57 3.62
C LEU A 99 15.00 -4.73 2.15
N LEU A 100 15.51 -3.88 1.24
CA LEU A 100 15.23 -4.00 -0.19
C LEU A 100 15.82 -5.28 -0.78
N ASP A 101 17.03 -5.66 -0.35
CA ASP A 101 17.70 -6.89 -0.79
C ASP A 101 16.87 -8.13 -0.40
N GLU A 102 16.45 -8.21 0.85
CA GLU A 102 15.59 -9.30 1.34
C GLU A 102 14.24 -9.35 0.62
N HIS A 103 13.64 -8.18 0.36
CA HIS A 103 12.35 -8.09 -0.33
C HIS A 103 12.45 -8.59 -1.77
N LEU A 104 13.45 -8.16 -2.52
CA LEU A 104 13.62 -8.58 -3.91
C LEU A 104 14.08 -10.03 -4.01
N ALA A 105 14.87 -10.52 -3.06
CA ALA A 105 15.20 -11.95 -2.96
C ALA A 105 13.94 -12.80 -2.75
N LEU A 106 13.02 -12.34 -1.88
CA LEU A 106 11.72 -12.94 -1.71
C LEU A 106 10.92 -12.95 -3.04
N GLN A 107 10.86 -11.82 -3.75
CA GLN A 107 10.13 -11.74 -5.03
C GLN A 107 10.71 -12.70 -6.09
N THR A 108 12.03 -12.91 -6.11
CA THR A 108 12.69 -13.91 -6.96
C THR A 108 12.22 -15.34 -6.62
N ARG A 109 12.14 -15.68 -5.33
CA ARG A 109 11.67 -17.00 -4.87
C ARG A 109 10.18 -17.22 -5.16
N VAL A 110 9.37 -16.16 -5.08
CA VAL A 110 7.95 -16.20 -5.46
C VAL A 110 7.78 -16.46 -6.96
N ARG A 111 8.55 -15.77 -7.81
CA ARG A 111 8.47 -15.93 -9.27
C ARG A 111 8.91 -17.30 -9.76
N SER A 112 9.94 -17.86 -9.12
CA SER A 112 10.38 -19.24 -9.38
C SER A 112 9.46 -20.30 -8.76
N ARG A 113 8.37 -19.90 -8.08
CA ARG A 113 7.45 -20.77 -7.32
C ARG A 113 8.13 -21.59 -6.22
N ALA A 114 9.30 -21.15 -5.77
CA ALA A 114 10.00 -21.76 -4.64
C ALA A 114 9.32 -21.41 -3.30
N GLU A 115 8.63 -20.27 -3.23
CA GLU A 115 7.84 -19.85 -2.08
C GLU A 115 6.48 -19.26 -2.51
N PRO A 116 5.44 -19.33 -1.66
CA PRO A 116 4.16 -18.69 -1.95
C PRO A 116 4.29 -17.15 -1.95
N PRO A 117 3.41 -16.44 -2.69
CA PRO A 117 3.38 -14.99 -2.68
C PRO A 117 3.14 -14.43 -1.27
N MET A 118 3.44 -13.15 -1.06
CA MET A 118 3.10 -12.47 0.19
C MET A 118 1.56 -12.34 0.30
N THR A 119 1.01 -12.56 1.49
CA THR A 119 -0.42 -12.37 1.74
C THR A 119 -0.79 -10.88 1.62
N ILE A 120 -1.87 -10.57 0.92
CA ILE A 120 -2.40 -9.21 0.82
C ILE A 120 -3.19 -8.87 2.08
N PHE A 121 -2.77 -7.85 2.82
CA PHE A 121 -3.33 -7.51 4.14
C PHE A 121 -4.65 -6.71 4.10
N SER A 122 -5.17 -6.35 2.93
CA SER A 122 -6.42 -5.57 2.81
C SER A 122 -7.61 -6.25 3.49
N ASP A 123 -7.61 -7.58 3.51
CA ASP A 123 -8.72 -8.40 4.00
C ASP A 123 -8.65 -8.71 5.51
N VAL A 124 -7.60 -8.26 6.21
CA VAL A 124 -7.53 -8.34 7.69
C VAL A 124 -8.72 -7.62 8.32
N ARG A 125 -9.20 -6.54 7.69
CA ARG A 125 -10.37 -5.77 8.15
C ARG A 125 -11.70 -6.52 8.00
N ALA A 126 -11.74 -7.61 7.22
CA ALA A 126 -12.92 -8.45 7.05
C ALA A 126 -13.04 -9.57 8.11
N LEU A 127 -12.02 -9.74 8.96
CA LEU A 127 -12.06 -10.67 10.10
C LEU A 127 -12.97 -10.12 11.22
N SER A 128 -13.53 -11.03 12.03
CA SER A 128 -14.15 -10.68 13.31
C SER A 128 -13.12 -10.09 14.27
N ASP A 129 -13.56 -9.37 15.30
CA ASP A 129 -12.64 -8.80 16.30
C ASP A 129 -11.79 -9.89 16.99
N GLU A 130 -12.38 -11.05 17.29
CA GLU A 130 -11.69 -12.22 17.84
C GLU A 130 -10.52 -12.67 16.95
N HIS A 131 -10.74 -12.78 15.64
CA HIS A 131 -9.72 -13.26 14.70
C HIS A 131 -8.76 -12.16 14.26
N ARG A 132 -9.17 -10.91 14.32
CA ARG A 132 -8.38 -9.74 13.94
C ARG A 132 -7.36 -9.36 15.02
N ALA A 133 -7.69 -9.55 16.30
CA ALA A 133 -6.83 -9.21 17.43
C ALA A 133 -5.39 -9.76 17.32
N PRO A 134 -5.15 -11.08 17.11
CA PRO A 134 -3.78 -11.59 17.02
C PRO A 134 -3.00 -11.05 15.81
N VAL A 135 -3.68 -10.81 14.68
CA VAL A 135 -3.05 -10.23 13.49
C VAL A 135 -2.66 -8.76 13.73
N ALA A 136 -3.54 -8.00 14.38
CA ALA A 136 -3.29 -6.60 14.74
C ALA A 136 -2.13 -6.46 15.74
N GLU A 137 -2.06 -7.36 16.72
CA GLU A 137 -0.94 -7.42 17.68
C GLU A 137 0.39 -7.69 16.98
N ALA A 138 0.44 -8.70 16.11
CA ALA A 138 1.63 -9.02 15.33
C ALA A 138 2.03 -7.88 14.38
N TYR A 139 1.06 -7.22 13.73
CA TYR A 139 1.33 -6.07 12.86
C TYR A 139 1.91 -4.89 13.64
N ARG A 140 1.37 -4.59 14.84
CA ARG A 140 1.90 -3.53 15.70
C ARG A 140 3.34 -3.82 16.11
N ALA A 141 3.64 -5.05 16.52
CA ALA A 141 5.01 -5.45 16.87
C ALA A 141 5.98 -5.32 15.68
N LEU A 142 5.55 -5.72 14.48
CA LEU A 142 6.31 -5.51 13.24
C LEU A 142 6.54 -4.01 12.99
N PHE A 143 5.49 -3.20 13.08
CA PHE A 143 5.57 -1.76 12.82
C PHE A 143 6.53 -1.06 13.80
N ASP A 144 6.50 -1.41 15.08
CA ASP A 144 7.44 -0.91 16.09
C ASP A 144 8.90 -1.23 15.71
N LYS A 145 9.17 -2.44 15.18
CA LYS A 145 10.51 -2.82 14.68
C LYS A 145 10.91 -2.01 13.45
N VAL A 146 9.99 -1.75 12.52
CA VAL A 146 10.28 -0.91 11.34
C VAL A 146 10.57 0.53 11.77
N GLN A 147 9.81 1.08 12.72
CA GLN A 147 10.10 2.39 13.30
C GLN A 147 11.48 2.43 13.96
N ALA A 148 11.89 1.34 14.62
CA ALA A 148 13.21 1.23 15.23
C ALA A 148 14.36 1.25 14.20
N LEU A 149 14.12 0.90 12.93
CA LEU A 149 15.13 1.07 11.87
C LEU A 149 15.58 2.53 11.77
N PHE A 150 14.67 3.49 11.95
CA PHE A 150 14.93 4.93 11.90
C PHE A 150 15.56 5.51 13.18
N ALA A 151 15.68 4.71 14.24
CA ALA A 151 16.46 5.05 15.43
C ALA A 151 17.94 4.68 15.24
N ALA A 152 18.54 5.08 14.12
CA ALA A 152 19.94 4.86 13.81
C ALA A 152 20.81 6.07 14.27
N PRO A 153 22.13 5.88 14.45
CA PRO A 153 23.05 7.00 14.65
C PRO A 153 22.85 8.09 13.58
N GLY A 154 22.87 9.37 13.99
CA GLY A 154 22.58 10.51 13.10
C GLY A 154 21.09 10.86 12.95
N TYR A 155 20.17 9.98 13.33
CA TYR A 155 18.71 10.16 13.13
C TYR A 155 17.90 10.28 14.43
N PHE A 156 18.55 10.47 15.57
CA PHE A 156 17.89 10.65 16.87
C PHE A 156 17.05 11.94 16.97
N HIS A 157 17.25 12.90 16.05
CA HIS A 157 16.45 14.12 15.95
C HIS A 157 15.03 13.86 15.46
N LEU A 158 14.78 12.73 14.78
CA LEU A 158 13.44 12.34 14.36
C LEU A 158 12.60 12.05 15.60
N ASP A 159 11.44 12.67 15.72
CA ASP A 159 10.50 12.32 16.78
C ASP A 159 9.75 11.00 16.46
N ARG A 160 8.81 10.61 17.34
CA ARG A 160 8.03 9.38 17.15
C ARG A 160 7.17 9.44 15.89
N LEU A 161 6.59 10.59 15.56
CA LEU A 161 5.70 10.75 14.42
C LEU A 161 6.49 10.71 13.11
N ALA A 162 7.62 11.41 13.03
CA ALA A 162 8.52 11.39 11.89
C ALA A 162 9.08 9.99 11.60
N ARG A 163 9.39 9.21 12.66
CA ARG A 163 9.74 7.79 12.51
C ARG A 163 8.57 6.93 12.05
N ALA A 164 7.37 7.14 12.60
CA ALA A 164 6.15 6.44 12.17
C ALA A 164 5.85 6.67 10.68
N ALA A 165 5.90 7.93 10.25
CA ALA A 165 5.69 8.32 8.87
C ALA A 165 6.68 7.63 7.93
N ARG A 166 7.99 7.70 8.22
CA ARG A 166 9.04 7.07 7.38
C ARG A 166 8.96 5.55 7.38
N ALA A 167 8.65 4.92 8.51
CA ALA A 167 8.41 3.48 8.60
C ALA A 167 7.21 3.05 7.76
N HIS A 168 6.12 3.80 7.83
CA HIS A 168 4.94 3.57 7.03
C HIS A 168 5.23 3.69 5.53
N MET A 169 5.88 4.80 5.11
CA MET A 169 6.30 4.99 3.71
C MET A 169 7.16 3.82 3.22
N LEU A 170 8.14 3.38 4.01
CA LEU A 170 9.03 2.28 3.64
C LEU A 170 8.26 0.98 3.42
N LEU A 171 7.36 0.60 4.32
CA LEU A 171 6.52 -0.60 4.17
C LEU A 171 5.64 -0.53 2.92
N GLU A 172 5.02 0.62 2.68
CA GLU A 172 4.12 0.82 1.54
C GLU A 172 4.85 0.73 0.20
N GLN A 173 6.14 1.11 0.13
CA GLN A 173 6.95 0.86 -1.06
C GLN A 173 7.15 -0.64 -1.33
N LEU A 174 7.33 -1.46 -0.27
CA LEU A 174 7.48 -2.90 -0.42
C LEU A 174 6.17 -3.55 -0.89
N TYR A 175 5.04 -3.17 -0.29
CA TYR A 175 3.72 -3.70 -0.69
C TYR A 175 3.33 -3.29 -2.10
N TRP A 176 3.48 -2.00 -2.42
CA TRP A 176 3.13 -1.46 -3.72
C TRP A 176 4.02 -2.01 -4.85
N SER A 177 5.24 -2.45 -4.53
CA SER A 177 6.14 -3.03 -5.54
C SER A 177 5.52 -4.17 -6.34
N SER A 178 4.66 -4.98 -5.72
CA SER A 178 3.94 -6.06 -6.39
C SER A 178 3.09 -5.60 -7.58
N ALA A 179 2.61 -4.35 -7.57
CA ALA A 179 1.76 -3.79 -8.63
C ALA A 179 2.52 -3.52 -9.93
N TRP A 180 3.84 -3.29 -9.86
CA TRP A 180 4.66 -2.92 -11.01
C TRP A 180 5.87 -3.82 -11.25
N LEU A 181 6.26 -4.66 -10.27
CA LEU A 181 7.39 -5.58 -10.43
C LEU A 181 7.18 -6.52 -11.62
N SER A 182 5.95 -6.95 -11.89
CA SER A 182 5.58 -7.80 -13.03
C SER A 182 6.01 -7.26 -14.40
N ARG A 183 6.36 -5.97 -14.50
CA ARG A 183 6.88 -5.33 -15.73
C ARG A 183 8.37 -5.59 -15.98
N TYR A 184 9.07 -6.20 -15.02
CA TYR A 184 10.51 -6.46 -15.08
C TYR A 184 10.82 -7.94 -14.99
N ASP A 185 11.88 -8.39 -15.63
CA ASP A 185 12.43 -9.73 -15.46
C ASP A 185 13.18 -9.85 -14.12
N VAL A 186 13.42 -11.07 -13.66
CA VAL A 186 14.10 -11.31 -12.35
C VAL A 186 15.54 -10.80 -12.41
N GLU A 187 16.18 -10.92 -13.56
CA GLU A 187 17.53 -10.49 -13.86
C GLU A 187 17.71 -8.97 -13.71
N ASP A 188 16.62 -8.20 -13.81
CA ASP A 188 16.62 -6.76 -13.61
C ASP A 188 16.56 -6.34 -12.14
N PHE A 189 16.25 -7.26 -11.21
CA PHE A 189 16.03 -6.93 -9.81
C PHE A 189 17.23 -6.24 -9.13
N PRO A 190 18.50 -6.62 -9.38
CA PRO A 190 19.64 -5.87 -8.83
C PRO A 190 19.67 -4.40 -9.29
N ARG A 191 19.30 -4.14 -10.54
CA ARG A 191 19.21 -2.77 -11.08
C ARG A 191 18.03 -2.01 -10.47
N LEU A 192 16.88 -2.66 -10.32
CA LEU A 192 15.71 -2.08 -9.64
C LEU A 192 16.03 -1.73 -8.19
N ARG A 193 16.67 -2.65 -7.47
CA ARG A 193 17.15 -2.44 -6.10
C ARG A 193 17.94 -1.15 -6.00
N ALA A 194 18.95 -0.97 -6.86
CA ALA A 194 19.80 0.22 -6.85
C ALA A 194 19.00 1.51 -7.09
N ARG A 195 18.04 1.49 -8.02
CA ARG A 195 17.18 2.64 -8.34
C ARG A 195 16.20 2.97 -7.20
N MET A 196 15.54 1.96 -6.64
CA MET A 196 14.65 2.10 -5.48
C MET A 196 15.42 2.68 -4.30
N PHE A 197 16.61 2.14 -4.02
CA PHE A 197 17.48 2.61 -2.95
C PHE A 197 17.88 4.07 -3.15
N ASP A 198 18.30 4.45 -4.36
CA ASP A 198 18.71 5.83 -4.66
C ASP A 198 17.56 6.82 -4.44
N ILE A 199 16.36 6.51 -4.93
CA ILE A 199 15.17 7.36 -4.77
C ILE A 199 14.72 7.40 -3.30
N LEU A 200 14.62 6.25 -2.63
CA LEU A 200 14.22 6.17 -1.22
C LEU A 200 15.16 6.96 -0.32
N CYS A 201 16.47 6.83 -0.52
CA CYS A 201 17.44 7.42 0.38
C CYS A 201 17.71 8.90 0.06
N LYS A 202 17.76 9.27 -1.23
CA LYS A 202 18.23 10.59 -1.66
C LYS A 202 17.14 11.46 -2.30
N GLY A 203 15.91 10.97 -2.41
CA GLY A 203 14.77 11.72 -2.95
C GLY A 203 14.87 12.01 -4.43
N LEU A 204 14.21 13.08 -4.88
CA LEU A 204 14.13 13.46 -6.30
C LEU A 204 14.76 14.85 -6.55
N ALA A 205 14.95 15.67 -5.51
CA ALA A 205 15.44 17.04 -5.62
C ALA A 205 16.86 17.12 -6.20
N ALA A 206 17.08 17.94 -7.24
CA ALA A 206 18.43 18.26 -7.69
C ALA A 206 19.23 19.01 -6.60
N PRO A 207 20.58 18.98 -6.63
CA PRO A 207 21.41 19.72 -5.67
C PRO A 207 21.02 21.20 -5.59
N GLY A 208 20.87 21.72 -4.37
CA GLY A 208 20.47 23.11 -4.12
C GLY A 208 18.96 23.39 -4.19
N ARG A 209 18.14 22.41 -4.60
CA ARG A 209 16.68 22.50 -4.54
C ARG A 209 16.18 22.17 -3.14
N THR A 210 15.24 22.97 -2.64
CA THR A 210 14.58 22.75 -1.36
C THR A 210 13.13 22.31 -1.56
N PHE A 211 12.59 21.57 -0.60
CA PHE A 211 11.16 21.25 -0.58
C PHE A 211 10.38 22.45 -0.03
N ALA A 212 9.87 23.27 -0.95
CA ALA A 212 9.08 24.47 -0.71
C ALA A 212 7.85 24.46 -1.63
N PRO A 213 6.85 23.58 -1.36
CA PRO A 213 5.67 23.47 -2.20
C PRO A 213 4.88 24.79 -2.20
N THR A 214 4.39 25.17 -3.38
CA THR A 214 3.50 26.33 -3.55
C THR A 214 2.07 25.92 -3.23
N PRO A 215 1.32 26.68 -2.40
CA PRO A 215 -0.10 26.43 -2.19
C PRO A 215 -0.88 26.45 -3.51
N LEU A 216 -1.71 25.44 -3.74
CA LEU A 216 -2.45 25.27 -4.98
C LEU A 216 -3.94 25.58 -4.79
N ALA A 217 -4.49 26.42 -5.65
CA ALA A 217 -5.94 26.59 -5.77
C ALA A 217 -6.49 25.46 -6.66
N ILE A 218 -6.95 24.38 -6.04
CA ILE A 218 -7.49 23.22 -6.76
C ILE A 218 -9.01 23.40 -6.91
N ALA A 219 -9.47 23.56 -8.14
CA ALA A 219 -10.89 23.44 -8.49
C ALA A 219 -11.11 22.12 -9.25
N PRO A 220 -11.52 21.02 -8.57
CA PRO A 220 -11.82 19.77 -9.24
C PRO A 220 -12.93 20.01 -10.28
N ARG A 221 -12.78 19.48 -11.50
CA ARG A 221 -13.89 19.55 -12.45
C ARG A 221 -15.02 18.63 -11.98
N PRO A 222 -16.29 19.02 -12.13
CA PRO A 222 -17.41 18.11 -11.89
C PRO A 222 -17.23 16.85 -12.74
N ILE A 223 -17.34 15.68 -12.13
CA ILE A 223 -17.26 14.41 -12.86
C ILE A 223 -18.53 14.30 -13.71
N ALA A 224 -18.37 14.20 -15.02
CA ALA A 224 -19.46 13.93 -15.95
C ALA A 224 -19.86 12.45 -15.89
N ALA A 225 -20.24 11.95 -14.72
CA ALA A 225 -21.06 10.74 -14.65
C ALA A 225 -22.50 11.19 -14.98
N GLY A 226 -23.16 10.52 -15.92
CA GLY A 226 -24.44 10.95 -16.49
C GLY A 226 -25.45 11.42 -15.44
N GLY A 227 -25.88 12.68 -15.55
CA GLY A 227 -26.83 13.32 -14.64
C GLY A 227 -26.15 14.07 -13.49
N GLY A 228 -25.76 15.31 -13.77
CA GLY A 228 -25.12 16.19 -12.79
C GLY A 228 -26.04 16.56 -11.64
N ASP A 229 -25.55 16.39 -10.41
CA ASP A 229 -25.96 17.17 -9.25
C ASP A 229 -24.85 17.15 -8.17
N ALA A 230 -24.79 18.20 -7.35
CA ALA A 230 -23.96 18.31 -6.15
C ALA A 230 -24.27 17.18 -5.13
N ALA A 231 -25.47 16.61 -5.20
CA ALA A 231 -25.84 15.39 -4.49
C ALA A 231 -24.87 14.24 -4.80
N SER A 232 -24.53 13.98 -6.07
CA SER A 232 -23.63 12.90 -6.47
C SER A 232 -22.22 13.07 -5.87
N GLU A 233 -21.67 14.29 -5.82
CA GLU A 233 -20.37 14.55 -5.19
C GLU A 233 -20.40 14.30 -3.67
N THR A 234 -21.51 14.63 -3.01
CA THR A 234 -21.71 14.35 -1.57
C THR A 234 -21.74 12.84 -1.30
N PHE A 235 -22.40 12.07 -2.18
CA PHE A 235 -22.41 10.62 -2.11
C PHE A 235 -21.01 10.02 -2.23
N LEU A 236 -20.23 10.46 -3.21
CA LEU A 236 -18.87 9.95 -3.44
C LEU A 236 -17.92 10.29 -2.29
N ARG A 237 -18.07 11.47 -1.68
CA ARG A 237 -17.32 11.87 -0.48
C ARG A 237 -17.62 10.97 0.72
N ALA A 238 -18.88 10.64 0.95
CA ALA A 238 -19.25 9.75 2.06
C ALA A 238 -18.92 8.27 1.80
N ALA A 239 -18.96 7.84 0.54
CA ALA A 239 -18.63 6.46 0.17
C ALA A 239 -17.12 6.17 0.28
N THR A 240 -16.26 7.15 -0.03
CA THR A 240 -14.80 6.95 -0.08
C THR A 240 -14.22 6.44 1.26
N PRO A 241 -14.49 7.05 2.43
CA PRO A 241 -14.03 6.52 3.72
C PRO A 241 -14.54 5.11 4.00
N LEU A 242 -15.82 4.82 3.70
CA LEU A 242 -16.40 3.49 3.92
C LEU A 242 -15.75 2.41 3.05
N ILE A 243 -15.43 2.72 1.79
CA ILE A 243 -14.74 1.78 0.90
C ILE A 243 -13.29 1.59 1.36
N ASN A 244 -12.61 2.66 1.78
CA ASN A 244 -11.26 2.58 2.36
C ASN A 244 -11.22 1.74 3.64
N GLU A 245 -12.22 1.88 4.52
CA GLU A 245 -12.33 1.14 5.79
C GLU A 245 -12.74 -0.32 5.59
N ARG A 246 -13.71 -0.60 4.71
CA ARG A 246 -14.39 -1.91 4.64
C ARG A 246 -14.08 -2.71 3.39
N SER A 247 -13.24 -2.20 2.48
CA SER A 247 -13.02 -2.73 1.13
C SER A 247 -14.29 -2.69 0.26
N TYR A 248 -14.14 -2.86 -1.06
CA TYR A 248 -15.27 -2.89 -2.01
C TYR A 248 -16.35 -3.89 -1.56
N ARG A 249 -15.97 -5.11 -1.12
CA ARG A 249 -16.96 -6.13 -0.71
C ARG A 249 -17.61 -5.88 0.66
N GLY A 250 -17.06 -5.01 1.50
CA GLY A 250 -17.60 -4.70 2.82
C GLY A 250 -18.47 -3.45 2.86
N ALA A 251 -18.27 -2.49 1.95
CA ALA A 251 -19.13 -1.33 1.79
C ALA A 251 -20.46 -1.73 1.11
N SER A 252 -21.55 -1.86 1.87
CA SER A 252 -22.89 -2.13 1.31
C SER A 252 -23.58 -0.83 0.93
N VAL A 253 -24.46 -0.87 -0.08
CA VAL A 253 -25.32 0.26 -0.46
C VAL A 253 -26.06 0.81 0.77
N SER A 254 -26.61 -0.08 1.59
CA SER A 254 -27.28 0.30 2.83
C SER A 254 -26.36 1.02 3.82
N SER A 255 -25.10 0.60 3.94
CA SER A 255 -24.13 1.29 4.83
C SER A 255 -23.74 2.68 4.32
N ILE A 256 -23.65 2.86 3.00
CA ILE A 256 -23.35 4.15 2.37
C ILE A 256 -24.55 5.10 2.53
N ALA A 257 -25.76 4.63 2.21
CA ALA A 257 -26.98 5.40 2.38
C ALA A 257 -27.21 5.80 3.84
N ALA A 258 -26.99 4.87 4.79
CA ALA A 258 -27.11 5.15 6.22
C ALA A 258 -26.11 6.23 6.69
N ARG A 259 -24.87 6.24 6.18
CA ARG A 259 -23.89 7.27 6.52
C ARG A 259 -24.30 8.67 6.06
N LEU A 260 -25.10 8.76 5.00
CA LEU A 260 -25.65 10.00 4.47
C LEU A 260 -27.02 10.36 5.05
N ASN A 261 -27.55 9.57 5.99
CA ASN A 261 -28.94 9.67 6.47
C ASN A 261 -29.98 9.59 5.33
N LEU A 262 -29.69 8.81 4.29
CA LEU A 262 -30.54 8.61 3.14
C LEU A 262 -31.10 7.18 3.11
N THR A 263 -32.24 7.01 2.44
CA THR A 263 -32.85 5.69 2.25
C THR A 263 -32.17 4.93 1.12
N LYS A 264 -32.32 3.60 1.11
CA LYS A 264 -31.86 2.76 -0.01
C LYS A 264 -32.52 3.18 -1.34
N GLY A 265 -33.76 3.66 -1.31
CA GLY A 265 -34.45 4.18 -2.49
C GLY A 265 -33.79 5.45 -3.03
N SER A 266 -33.41 6.39 -2.15
CA SER A 266 -32.66 7.61 -2.53
C SER A 266 -31.31 7.28 -3.17
N PHE A 267 -30.62 6.23 -2.74
CA PHE A 267 -29.38 5.78 -3.37
C PHE A 267 -29.59 5.37 -4.85
N TYR A 268 -30.61 4.57 -5.13
CA TYR A 268 -30.85 4.07 -6.49
C TYR A 268 -31.41 5.14 -7.45
N HIS A 269 -31.79 6.31 -6.94
CA HIS A 269 -32.09 7.47 -7.80
C HIS A 269 -30.82 8.10 -8.40
N HIS A 270 -29.66 7.93 -7.75
CA HIS A 270 -28.38 8.50 -8.21
C HIS A 270 -27.45 7.48 -8.86
N MET A 271 -27.57 6.19 -8.52
CA MET A 271 -26.66 5.13 -8.99
C MET A 271 -27.43 3.84 -9.25
N GLU A 272 -27.26 3.23 -10.42
CA GLU A 272 -27.98 1.99 -10.78
C GLU A 272 -27.46 0.78 -10.01
N ALA A 273 -26.13 0.68 -9.83
CA ALA A 273 -25.48 -0.41 -9.13
C ALA A 273 -24.42 0.05 -8.11
N LYS A 274 -24.07 -0.85 -7.20
CA LYS A 274 -22.94 -0.69 -6.27
C LYS A 274 -21.60 -0.53 -7.02
N ASP A 275 -21.50 -1.15 -8.17
CA ASP A 275 -20.30 -1.14 -8.99
C ASP A 275 -20.04 0.25 -9.55
N ASP A 276 -21.12 0.95 -9.93
CA ASP A 276 -21.07 2.32 -10.45
C ASP A 276 -20.55 3.31 -9.40
N ILE A 277 -20.94 3.16 -8.13
CA ILE A 277 -20.44 4.07 -7.09
C ILE A 277 -18.94 3.91 -6.84
N VAL A 278 -18.41 2.69 -6.90
CA VAL A 278 -16.98 2.48 -6.66
C VAL A 278 -16.17 2.98 -7.86
N VAL A 279 -16.65 2.77 -9.09
CA VAL A 279 -16.03 3.39 -10.28
C VAL A 279 -16.08 4.90 -10.19
N ALA A 280 -17.22 5.49 -9.82
CA ALA A 280 -17.35 6.93 -9.67
C ALA A 280 -16.42 7.47 -8.57
N CYS A 281 -16.19 6.74 -7.47
CA CYS A 281 -15.19 7.10 -6.46
C CYS A 281 -13.75 7.03 -7.01
N PHE A 282 -13.43 6.08 -7.88
CA PHE A 282 -12.15 6.03 -8.58
C PHE A 282 -11.99 7.20 -9.54
N ASP A 283 -12.98 7.45 -10.39
CA ASP A 283 -12.98 8.57 -11.33
C ASP A 283 -12.84 9.90 -10.60
N ARG A 284 -13.52 10.08 -9.45
CA ARG A 284 -13.32 11.23 -8.56
C ARG A 284 -11.90 11.37 -8.09
N THR A 285 -11.31 10.28 -7.60
CA THR A 285 -9.95 10.27 -7.07
C THR A 285 -8.95 10.65 -8.16
N PHE A 286 -9.07 10.06 -9.35
CA PHE A 286 -8.19 10.38 -10.47
C PHE A 286 -8.40 11.80 -11.00
N GLU A 287 -9.64 12.31 -10.98
CA GLU A 287 -9.94 13.69 -11.34
C GLU A 287 -9.30 14.69 -10.38
N VAL A 288 -9.39 14.44 -9.07
CA VAL A 288 -8.72 15.27 -8.05
C VAL A 288 -7.21 15.29 -8.30
N ILE A 289 -6.58 14.12 -8.48
CA ILE A 289 -5.13 14.06 -8.74
C ILE A 289 -4.76 14.80 -10.03
N ARG A 290 -5.54 14.60 -11.11
CA ARG A 290 -5.32 15.27 -12.39
C ARG A 290 -5.44 16.79 -12.27
N ALA A 291 -6.48 17.28 -11.59
CA ALA A 291 -6.69 18.71 -11.38
C ALA A 291 -5.56 19.32 -10.53
N THR A 292 -5.07 18.60 -9.52
CA THR A 292 -3.91 19.03 -8.73
C THR A 292 -2.63 19.09 -9.56
N GLN A 293 -2.35 18.07 -10.39
CA GLN A 293 -1.21 18.07 -11.30
C GLN A 293 -1.29 19.24 -12.30
N GLU A 294 -2.48 19.55 -12.83
CA GLU A 294 -2.70 20.70 -13.73
C GLU A 294 -2.44 22.04 -13.03
N ALA A 295 -3.01 22.23 -11.84
CA ALA A 295 -2.82 23.45 -11.07
C ALA A 295 -1.33 23.66 -10.72
N ALA A 296 -0.62 22.59 -10.35
CA ALA A 296 0.79 22.67 -10.02
C ALA A 296 1.66 23.01 -11.24
N LEU A 297 1.41 22.36 -12.39
CA LEU A 297 2.13 22.64 -13.62
C LEU A 297 1.89 24.07 -14.13
N ALA A 298 0.71 24.63 -13.88
CA ALA A 298 0.39 26.01 -14.27
C ALA A 298 1.03 27.05 -13.35
N ALA A 299 1.19 26.74 -12.06
CA ALA A 299 1.68 27.69 -11.05
C ALA A 299 3.20 27.66 -10.85
N ALA A 300 3.85 26.52 -11.11
CA ALA A 300 5.22 26.29 -10.74
C ALA A 300 6.24 26.81 -11.76
N PRO A 301 7.39 27.35 -11.32
CA PRO A 301 8.44 27.83 -12.22
C PRO A 301 9.25 26.72 -12.91
N ASP A 302 9.20 25.50 -12.39
CA ASP A 302 9.95 24.33 -12.87
C ASP A 302 9.28 23.02 -12.43
N GLN A 303 9.76 21.89 -12.94
CA GLN A 303 9.14 20.58 -12.71
C GLN A 303 9.30 20.07 -11.28
N TRP A 304 10.42 20.37 -10.60
CA TRP A 304 10.55 20.08 -9.16
C TRP A 304 9.45 20.76 -8.36
N SER A 305 9.26 22.06 -8.57
CA SER A 305 8.22 22.83 -7.88
C SER A 305 6.83 22.32 -8.21
N ALA A 306 6.57 21.94 -9.46
CA ALA A 306 5.29 21.37 -9.87
C ALA A 306 5.04 20.02 -9.17
N LEU A 307 6.03 19.13 -9.17
CA LEU A 307 5.92 17.80 -8.59
C LEU A 307 5.78 17.88 -7.07
N SER A 308 6.65 18.64 -6.39
CA SER A 308 6.61 18.81 -4.93
C SER A 308 5.31 19.45 -4.47
N SER A 309 4.79 20.45 -5.20
CA SER A 309 3.51 21.10 -4.88
C SER A 309 2.33 20.16 -5.11
N SER A 310 2.35 19.36 -6.17
CA SER A 310 1.32 18.34 -6.42
C SER A 310 1.27 17.33 -5.28
N VAL A 311 2.42 16.77 -4.89
CA VAL A 311 2.51 15.75 -3.84
C VAL A 311 2.12 16.33 -2.48
N ALA A 312 2.63 17.51 -2.14
CA ALA A 312 2.26 18.21 -0.90
C ALA A 312 0.75 18.43 -0.82
N ALA A 313 0.13 18.97 -1.88
CA ALA A 313 -1.30 19.24 -1.88
C ALA A 313 -2.15 17.96 -1.77
N LEU A 314 -1.76 16.87 -2.44
CA LEU A 314 -2.49 15.59 -2.36
C LEU A 314 -2.34 14.90 -1.00
N VAL A 315 -1.17 15.00 -0.38
CA VAL A 315 -0.93 14.47 0.97
C VAL A 315 -1.66 15.31 2.01
N ALA A 316 -1.53 16.63 1.97
CA ALA A 316 -2.18 17.57 2.88
C ALA A 316 -3.71 17.45 2.83
N ARG A 317 -4.27 17.37 1.63
CA ARG A 317 -5.71 17.20 1.40
C ARG A 317 -6.27 16.00 2.14
N GLN A 318 -5.54 14.89 2.27
CA GLN A 318 -6.09 13.69 2.91
C GLN A 318 -6.35 13.88 4.41
N ALA A 319 -5.75 14.88 5.05
CA ALA A 319 -6.04 15.26 6.44
C ALA A 319 -7.32 16.11 6.58
N GLU A 320 -7.89 16.59 5.47
CA GLU A 320 -9.16 17.31 5.48
C GLU A 320 -10.35 16.35 5.56
N PRO A 321 -11.44 16.69 6.27
CA PRO A 321 -12.60 15.81 6.47
C PRO A 321 -13.18 15.19 5.18
N ASP A 322 -13.19 15.93 4.08
CA ASP A 322 -13.72 15.48 2.78
C ASP A 322 -12.63 15.30 1.70
N GLY A 323 -11.37 15.30 2.11
CA GLY A 323 -10.23 15.28 1.22
C GLY A 323 -9.66 13.88 0.95
N LEU A 324 -10.18 12.85 1.62
CA LEU A 324 -9.73 11.47 1.44
C LEU A 324 -9.85 11.02 -0.04
N LEU A 325 -8.78 10.37 -0.49
CA LEU A 325 -8.68 9.73 -1.80
C LEU A 325 -8.99 8.24 -1.66
N LEU A 326 -9.54 7.64 -2.72
CA LEU A 326 -9.81 6.20 -2.72
C LEU A 326 -8.50 5.42 -2.86
N ARG A 327 -8.31 4.41 -2.00
CA ARG A 327 -7.09 3.58 -2.01
C ARG A 327 -7.00 2.73 -3.27
N PHE A 328 -5.79 2.63 -3.81
CA PHE A 328 -5.53 1.78 -4.98
C PHE A 328 -5.67 0.29 -4.68
N SER A 329 -5.52 -0.14 -3.42
CA SER A 329 -5.82 -1.52 -3.01
C SER A 329 -7.28 -1.90 -3.27
N ALA A 330 -8.21 -0.95 -3.31
CA ALA A 330 -9.59 -1.21 -3.69
C ALA A 330 -9.75 -1.62 -5.17
N LEU A 331 -8.77 -1.34 -6.03
CA LEU A 331 -8.77 -1.79 -7.43
C LEU A 331 -8.75 -3.32 -7.52
N GLN A 332 -8.00 -3.97 -6.64
CA GLN A 332 -7.89 -5.44 -6.62
C GLN A 332 -9.20 -6.10 -6.24
N ALA A 333 -10.02 -5.42 -5.44
CA ALA A 333 -11.32 -5.91 -5.02
C ALA A 333 -12.42 -5.73 -6.08
N LEU A 334 -12.18 -4.96 -7.15
CA LEU A 334 -13.15 -4.79 -8.24
C LEU A 334 -13.34 -6.10 -9.03
N PRO A 335 -14.54 -6.31 -9.62
CA PRO A 335 -14.75 -7.35 -10.63
C PRO A 335 -13.76 -7.22 -11.79
N GLU A 336 -13.34 -8.36 -12.35
CA GLU A 336 -12.31 -8.42 -13.40
C GLU A 336 -12.64 -7.53 -14.61
N ALA A 337 -13.89 -7.53 -15.05
CA ALA A 337 -14.37 -6.73 -16.18
C ALA A 337 -14.16 -5.21 -16.00
N MET A 338 -14.17 -4.73 -14.75
CA MET A 338 -14.03 -3.30 -14.42
C MET A 338 -12.60 -2.93 -14.06
N ARG A 339 -11.85 -3.89 -13.50
CA ARG A 339 -10.49 -3.71 -12.99
C ARG A 339 -9.56 -3.18 -14.06
N ALA A 340 -9.59 -3.72 -15.28
CA ALA A 340 -8.72 -3.30 -16.37
C ALA A 340 -8.87 -1.80 -16.70
N SER A 341 -10.12 -1.32 -16.74
CA SER A 341 -10.45 0.08 -17.03
C SER A 341 -9.95 1.03 -15.93
N ALA A 342 -10.11 0.63 -14.66
CA ALA A 342 -9.67 1.42 -13.51
C ALA A 342 -8.14 1.44 -13.35
N VAL A 343 -7.47 0.30 -13.63
CA VAL A 343 -6.00 0.21 -13.68
C VAL A 343 -5.44 1.13 -14.76
N TRP A 344 -6.00 1.11 -15.98
CA TRP A 344 -5.55 1.98 -17.05
C TRP A 344 -5.66 3.48 -16.70
N ARG A 345 -6.74 3.89 -16.01
CA ARG A 345 -6.87 5.27 -15.51
C ARG A 345 -5.81 5.59 -14.46
N SER A 346 -5.58 4.70 -13.50
CA SER A 346 -4.53 4.84 -12.48
C SER A 346 -3.13 4.99 -13.10
N ASP A 347 -2.84 4.18 -14.13
CA ASP A 347 -1.60 4.26 -14.91
C ASP A 347 -1.43 5.64 -15.57
N ARG A 348 -2.50 6.25 -16.11
CA ARG A 348 -2.41 7.61 -16.70
C ARG A 348 -2.03 8.66 -15.68
N VAL A 349 -2.57 8.60 -14.47
CA VAL A 349 -2.26 9.58 -13.42
C VAL A 349 -0.81 9.43 -12.96
N SER A 350 -0.34 8.18 -12.83
CA SER A 350 1.05 7.87 -12.50
C SER A 350 2.01 8.26 -13.64
N GLN A 351 1.62 8.05 -14.89
CA GLN A 351 2.42 8.44 -16.06
C GLN A 351 2.67 9.95 -16.11
N ARG A 352 1.72 10.77 -15.63
CA ARG A 352 1.92 12.22 -15.56
C ARG A 352 3.01 12.61 -14.57
N PHE A 353 3.11 11.92 -13.43
CA PHE A 353 4.26 12.10 -12.53
C PHE A 353 5.57 11.65 -13.19
N ALA A 354 5.57 10.57 -13.97
CA ALA A 354 6.75 10.13 -14.70
C ALA A 354 7.21 11.18 -15.72
N SER A 355 6.28 11.81 -16.45
CA SER A 355 6.58 12.92 -17.35
C SER A 355 7.18 14.12 -16.59
N MET A 356 6.59 14.51 -15.46
CA MET A 356 7.16 15.60 -14.62
C MET A 356 8.59 15.29 -14.15
N ILE A 357 8.87 14.04 -13.77
CA ILE A 357 10.22 13.60 -13.37
C ILE A 357 11.18 13.65 -14.57
N ALA A 358 10.77 13.18 -15.73
CA ALA A 358 11.59 13.19 -16.94
C ALA A 358 11.89 14.63 -17.40
N ASP A 359 10.87 15.48 -17.45
CA ASP A 359 11.00 16.89 -17.82
C ASP A 359 11.87 17.64 -16.78
N GLY A 360 11.74 17.30 -15.50
CA GLY A 360 12.57 17.90 -14.45
C GLY A 360 14.03 17.44 -14.47
N ALA A 361 14.30 16.23 -14.97
CA ALA A 361 15.66 15.82 -15.24
C ALA A 361 16.25 16.60 -16.42
N ALA A 362 15.43 16.93 -17.43
CA ALA A 362 15.84 17.72 -18.58
C ALA A 362 16.07 19.21 -18.24
N ASP A 363 15.24 19.81 -17.37
CA ASP A 363 15.40 21.19 -16.90
C ASP A 363 16.41 21.35 -15.74
N GLY A 364 16.90 20.24 -15.19
CA GLY A 364 17.89 20.18 -14.11
C GLY A 364 17.34 20.43 -12.71
N SER A 365 16.02 20.56 -12.55
CA SER A 365 15.37 20.75 -11.24
C SER A 365 15.18 19.43 -10.46
N ILE A 366 15.19 18.28 -11.15
CA ILE A 366 15.07 16.93 -10.58
C ILE A 366 16.34 16.14 -10.92
N ARG A 367 16.81 15.29 -10.00
CA ARG A 367 17.96 14.39 -10.26
C ARG A 367 17.62 13.42 -11.41
N PRO A 368 18.60 13.01 -12.23
CA PRO A 368 18.37 11.99 -13.25
C PRO A 368 18.12 10.62 -12.59
N VAL A 369 16.84 10.28 -12.40
CA VAL A 369 16.38 9.00 -11.86
C VAL A 369 15.54 8.27 -12.91
N ASP A 370 15.16 7.03 -12.62
CA ASP A 370 14.17 6.30 -13.42
C ASP A 370 12.78 6.95 -13.26
N PRO A 371 12.21 7.55 -14.32
CA PRO A 371 10.96 8.30 -14.19
C PRO A 371 9.76 7.40 -13.86
N PHE A 372 9.77 6.16 -14.36
CA PHE A 372 8.70 5.21 -14.09
C PHE A 372 8.72 4.79 -12.62
N LEU A 373 9.88 4.39 -12.09
CA LEU A 373 10.00 4.00 -10.69
C LEU A 373 9.73 5.17 -9.75
N GLY A 374 10.29 6.36 -10.04
CA GLY A 374 10.02 7.56 -9.25
C GLY A 374 8.53 7.88 -9.19
N ALA A 375 7.82 7.77 -10.31
CA ALA A 375 6.37 7.98 -10.35
C ALA A 375 5.60 6.93 -9.53
N GLN A 376 5.95 5.65 -9.63
CA GLN A 376 5.32 4.60 -8.83
C GLN A 376 5.51 4.83 -7.33
N MET A 377 6.72 5.24 -6.92
CA MET A 377 7.05 5.49 -5.52
C MET A 377 6.35 6.73 -4.97
N VAL A 378 6.23 7.80 -5.77
CA VAL A 378 5.45 9.00 -5.44
C VAL A 378 3.96 8.65 -5.32
N SER A 379 3.40 7.92 -6.29
CA SER A 379 2.01 7.45 -6.24
C SER A 379 1.73 6.61 -5.00
N ALA A 380 2.66 5.70 -4.63
CA ALA A 380 2.56 4.90 -3.42
C ALA A 380 2.54 5.76 -2.16
N ALA A 381 3.43 6.76 -2.07
CA ALA A 381 3.46 7.68 -0.93
C ALA A 381 2.14 8.47 -0.82
N VAL A 382 1.64 9.05 -1.92
CA VAL A 382 0.35 9.77 -1.91
C VAL A 382 -0.79 8.85 -1.47
N ASN A 383 -0.88 7.64 -2.02
CA ASN A 383 -1.92 6.67 -1.66
C ASN A 383 -1.85 6.25 -0.17
N ALA A 384 -0.65 6.11 0.36
CA ALA A 384 -0.37 5.65 1.71
C ALA A 384 -0.65 6.71 2.79
N ALA A 385 -0.64 8.00 2.47
CA ALA A 385 -0.75 9.07 3.46
C ALA A 385 -2.03 8.99 4.33
N ALA A 386 -3.14 8.49 3.77
CA ALA A 386 -4.40 8.30 4.51
C ALA A 386 -4.31 7.30 5.69
N ASP A 387 -3.40 6.32 5.64
CA ASP A 387 -3.23 5.36 6.73
C ASP A 387 -2.62 6.00 7.98
N LEU A 388 -1.65 6.91 7.79
CA LEU A 388 -1.04 7.61 8.90
C LEU A 388 -2.07 8.44 9.68
N ILE A 389 -3.03 9.05 8.97
CA ILE A 389 -4.15 9.81 9.53
C ILE A 389 -5.08 8.91 10.35
N ALA A 390 -5.33 7.68 9.89
CA ALA A 390 -6.19 6.74 10.61
C ALA A 390 -5.58 6.26 11.94
N TRP A 391 -4.26 6.41 12.15
CA TRP A 391 -3.55 5.90 13.34
C TRP A 391 -3.01 6.99 14.26
N THR A 392 -3.09 8.26 13.85
CA THR A 392 -2.49 9.38 14.57
C THR A 392 -3.48 10.52 14.69
N ASP A 393 -3.88 10.82 15.92
CA ASP A 393 -4.74 11.97 16.20
C ASP A 393 -4.00 13.30 16.01
N GLY A 394 -4.73 14.34 15.58
CA GLY A 394 -4.22 15.71 15.53
C GLY A 394 -3.33 16.05 14.34
N LEU A 395 -3.27 15.19 13.31
CA LEU A 395 -2.54 15.50 12.07
C LEU A 395 -3.24 16.63 11.30
N THR A 396 -2.56 17.77 11.15
CA THR A 396 -3.01 18.87 10.28
C THR A 396 -2.45 18.70 8.86
N PRO A 397 -3.04 19.36 7.85
CA PRO A 397 -2.52 19.38 6.48
C PRO A 397 -1.05 19.84 6.39
N GLU A 398 -0.66 20.83 7.19
CA GLU A 398 0.71 21.34 7.28
C GLU A 398 1.64 20.28 7.86
N LEU A 399 1.23 19.65 8.96
CA LEU A 399 2.03 18.61 9.60
C LEU A 399 2.23 17.42 8.66
N MET A 400 1.19 17.00 7.93
CA MET A 400 1.28 15.95 6.90
C MET A 400 2.25 16.32 5.76
N THR A 401 2.29 17.58 5.37
CA THR A 401 3.24 18.06 4.36
C THR A 401 4.68 17.91 4.85
N ASP A 402 4.95 18.26 6.11
CA ASP A 402 6.30 18.22 6.68
C ASP A 402 6.76 16.81 7.07
N VAL A 403 5.93 16.02 7.74
CA VAL A 403 6.35 14.70 8.24
C VAL A 403 6.25 13.59 7.20
N TYR A 404 5.47 13.81 6.14
CA TYR A 404 5.16 12.77 5.15
C TYR A 404 5.54 13.17 3.71
N ALA A 405 5.02 14.28 3.19
CA ALA A 405 5.28 14.66 1.80
C ALA A 405 6.75 15.04 1.57
N ARG A 406 7.35 15.82 2.48
CA ARG A 406 8.77 16.22 2.41
C ARG A 406 9.71 15.02 2.30
N PRO A 407 9.77 14.08 3.26
CA PRO A 407 10.66 12.91 3.15
C PRO A 407 10.35 11.99 1.97
N ALA A 408 9.09 11.89 1.52
CA ALA A 408 8.76 11.16 0.29
C ALA A 408 9.44 11.76 -0.95
N MET A 409 9.65 13.08 -0.95
CA MET A 409 10.22 13.84 -2.08
C MET A 409 11.73 14.08 -1.95
N THR A 410 12.25 14.27 -0.73
CA THR A 410 13.66 14.56 -0.45
C THR A 410 14.46 13.34 0.00
N GLY A 411 13.80 12.20 0.21
CA GLY A 411 14.41 10.96 0.66
C GLY A 411 14.25 10.76 2.17
N LEU A 412 14.21 9.50 2.57
CA LEU A 412 14.02 9.07 3.96
C LEU A 412 15.21 9.42 4.86
N LEU A 413 16.40 9.62 4.26
CA LEU A 413 17.61 10.06 4.95
C LEU A 413 17.69 11.57 5.13
N ALA A 414 16.77 12.33 4.54
CA ALA A 414 16.69 13.77 4.74
C ALA A 414 16.39 14.08 6.22
N PRO A 415 16.93 15.19 6.75
CA PRO A 415 16.70 15.64 8.12
C PRO A 415 15.22 15.87 8.45
#